data_AF-A0A8I2YQT8-F1
#
_entry.id   AF-A0A8I2YQT8-F1
#
_cell.length_a   1.000
_cell.length_b   1.000
_cell.length_c   1.000
_cell.angle_alpha   90.00
_cell.angle_beta   90.00
_cell.angle_gamma   90.00
#
_symmetry.space_group_name_H-M   'P 1'
#
loop_
_entity.id
_entity.type
_entity.pdbx_description
1 polymer ?
#
loop_
_entity_poly.entity_id
_entity_poly.type
_entity_poly.pdbx_seq_one_letter_code
_entity_poly.pdbx_strand_id
1 'polypeptide(L)'
;MAQPAHHTKHLPSLTYPILTHTLHLVQSDDGHSNGTALWLGAQILSLYLTYNLKQPLPEQRRRLRAVELGSGIGLTALVLSALGYDVLATDTRHVCNSVLRHNVAVNLPHLPATAGSIQVRELDWNVDSDRWLWNNPMRVTPNGDVSDKCGTNAQDLLAPPFDLIIASDTLYDVSLVQPFFRTVRALAASTHETGQPKPLFLLALERRDPQLIDEALACAPVPLAQVPIKKVRRALERAGIRWETSDWEGVEIWKGYPSRSPEDTSSLPSLSTTILLLLTCTHCIPSNTMAAKKRCQLQAETPCNSAVLRIVGQCPHCRSEFCGAHRLPEHHNCNKLEDCRQQAFDRNKAKLESERTVASKMATA
;
A
#
# COMPACT_ATOMS: atom_id res chain seq x y z
N MET A 1 14.02 21.04 -0.74
CA MET A 1 13.43 19.89 -0.01
C MET A 1 12.36 19.28 -0.90
N ALA A 2 12.18 17.96 -0.87
CA ALA A 2 11.12 17.32 -1.64
C ALA A 2 9.75 17.83 -1.16
N GLN A 3 8.89 18.23 -2.09
CA GLN A 3 7.49 18.55 -1.79
C GLN A 3 6.66 17.25 -1.70
N PRO A 4 5.52 17.27 -0.98
CA PRO A 4 4.59 16.14 -0.97
C PRO A 4 4.17 15.75 -2.38
N ALA A 5 3.99 14.45 -2.63
CA ALA A 5 3.72 13.90 -3.96
C ALA A 5 2.56 14.59 -4.69
N HIS A 6 1.48 14.92 -3.97
CA HIS A 6 0.30 15.58 -4.52
C HIS A 6 0.58 17.00 -5.06
N HIS A 7 1.62 17.67 -4.57
CA HIS A 7 2.07 18.97 -5.10
C HIS A 7 2.96 18.84 -6.34
N THR A 8 3.41 17.63 -6.68
CA THR A 8 4.43 17.41 -7.73
C THR A 8 3.91 16.65 -8.94
N LYS A 9 2.61 16.34 -9.00
CA LYS A 9 2.00 15.53 -10.08
C LYS A 9 2.17 16.14 -11.47
N HIS A 10 2.10 17.47 -11.56
CA HIS A 10 2.28 18.22 -12.80
C HIS A 10 3.74 18.29 -13.28
N LEU A 11 4.70 17.84 -12.48
CA LEU A 11 6.13 17.90 -12.83
C LEU A 11 6.54 16.64 -13.59
N PRO A 12 7.11 16.76 -14.80
CA PRO A 12 7.52 15.61 -15.61
C PRO A 12 8.76 14.90 -15.04
N SER A 13 9.53 15.59 -14.20
CA SER A 13 10.70 15.03 -13.54
C SER A 13 10.79 15.52 -12.10
N LEU A 14 11.35 14.68 -11.25
CA LEU A 14 11.55 14.90 -9.83
C LEU A 14 13.01 14.70 -9.49
N THR A 15 13.51 15.58 -8.63
CA THR A 15 14.81 15.43 -7.99
C THR A 15 14.57 15.07 -6.53
N TYR A 16 14.90 13.83 -6.16
CA TYR A 16 14.56 13.27 -4.85
C TYR A 16 15.84 12.93 -4.06
N PRO A 17 16.21 13.73 -3.05
CA PRO A 17 17.41 13.47 -2.24
C PRO A 17 17.21 12.26 -1.33
N ILE A 18 18.20 11.35 -1.31
CA ILE A 18 18.26 10.16 -0.45
C ILE A 18 19.63 10.10 0.23
N LEU A 19 19.70 10.14 1.56
CA LEU A 19 20.97 10.13 2.30
C LEU A 19 22.01 11.14 1.72
N THR A 20 23.04 10.64 1.04
CA THR A 20 24.12 11.41 0.39
C THR A 20 24.01 11.47 -1.14
N HIS A 21 22.92 10.95 -1.73
CA HIS A 21 22.70 10.84 -3.17
C HIS A 21 21.40 11.51 -3.56
N THR A 22 21.22 11.70 -4.86
CA THR A 22 20.01 12.29 -5.42
C THR A 22 19.49 11.39 -6.53
N LEU A 23 18.21 11.05 -6.47
CA LEU A 23 17.53 10.33 -7.53
C LEU A 23 16.87 11.31 -8.50
N HIS A 24 16.93 11.02 -9.79
CA HIS A 24 16.25 11.73 -10.85
C HIS A 24 15.17 10.83 -11.44
N LEU A 25 13.91 11.14 -11.14
CA LEU A 25 12.78 10.29 -11.49
C LEU A 25 11.88 11.01 -12.49
N VAL A 26 11.58 10.37 -13.61
CA VAL A 26 10.57 10.81 -14.57
C VAL A 26 9.21 10.29 -14.13
N GLN A 27 8.19 11.12 -14.34
CA GLN A 27 6.78 10.79 -14.17
C GLN A 27 6.03 11.02 -15.48
N SER A 28 4.96 10.27 -15.71
CA SER A 28 4.00 10.51 -16.79
C SER A 28 2.61 10.71 -16.18
N ASP A 29 1.91 11.75 -16.63
CA ASP A 29 0.49 12.00 -16.33
C ASP A 29 -0.30 11.91 -17.64
N ASP A 30 -0.23 10.74 -18.27
CA ASP A 30 -0.88 10.46 -19.56
C ASP A 30 -2.32 9.96 -19.39
N GLY A 31 -2.81 9.87 -18.15
CA GLY A 31 -4.15 9.37 -17.82
C GLY A 31 -4.37 7.87 -18.09
N HIS A 32 -3.38 7.15 -18.61
CA HIS A 32 -3.49 5.73 -18.94
C HIS A 32 -3.26 4.83 -17.72
N SER A 33 -2.42 5.26 -16.78
CA SER A 33 -2.07 4.48 -15.61
C SER A 33 -1.90 5.34 -14.38
N ASN A 34 -2.43 4.85 -13.25
CA ASN A 34 -2.12 5.43 -11.94
C ASN A 34 -0.69 5.13 -11.50
N GLY A 35 0.04 4.22 -12.15
CA GLY A 35 1.39 3.80 -11.74
C GLY A 35 2.54 4.69 -12.24
N THR A 36 2.27 5.69 -13.10
CA THR A 36 3.33 6.46 -13.76
C THR A 36 3.73 7.75 -13.04
N ALA A 37 3.10 8.06 -11.91
CA ALA A 37 3.43 9.21 -11.07
C ALA A 37 3.77 8.76 -9.64
N LEU A 38 4.52 9.60 -8.92
CA LEU A 38 4.89 9.41 -7.53
C LEU A 38 3.67 9.53 -6.63
N TRP A 39 3.49 8.58 -5.71
CA TRP A 39 2.47 8.63 -4.67
C TRP A 39 3.07 8.90 -3.29
N LEU A 40 2.25 9.40 -2.39
CA LEU A 40 2.68 9.87 -1.09
C LEU A 40 3.10 8.71 -0.17
N GLY A 41 2.42 7.56 -0.25
CA GLY A 41 2.81 6.35 0.45
C GLY A 41 4.20 5.87 0.04
N ALA A 42 4.55 5.94 -1.24
CA ALA A 42 5.91 5.62 -1.72
C ALA A 42 6.96 6.59 -1.15
N GLN A 43 6.70 7.90 -1.16
CA GLN A 43 7.60 8.89 -0.56
C GLN A 43 7.82 8.60 0.93
N ILE A 44 6.75 8.41 1.70
CA ILE A 44 6.84 8.21 3.14
C ILE A 44 7.45 6.85 3.49
N LEU A 45 7.15 5.81 2.72
CA LEU A 45 7.79 4.50 2.86
C LEU A 45 9.29 4.61 2.61
N SER A 46 9.73 5.31 1.56
CA SER A 46 11.16 5.47 1.24
C SER A 46 11.94 6.14 2.39
N LEU A 47 11.36 7.18 3.00
CA LEU A 47 11.93 7.85 4.17
C LEU A 47 11.94 6.92 5.38
N TYR A 48 10.85 6.21 5.63
CA TYR A 48 10.76 5.23 6.71
C TYR A 48 11.82 4.14 6.59
N LEU A 49 12.01 3.57 5.40
CA LEU A 49 12.99 2.53 5.11
C LEU A 49 14.41 3.04 5.40
N THR A 50 14.74 4.23 4.89
CA THR A 50 16.06 4.87 5.05
C THR A 50 16.50 4.98 6.52
N TYR A 51 15.57 5.23 7.44
CA TYR A 51 15.89 5.51 8.84
C TYR A 51 15.56 4.38 9.83
N ASN A 52 14.83 3.35 9.39
CA ASN A 52 14.36 2.28 10.27
C ASN A 52 14.71 0.87 9.80
N LEU A 53 15.09 0.65 8.53
CA LEU A 53 15.71 -0.61 8.15
C LEU A 53 17.15 -0.64 8.67
N LYS A 54 17.53 -1.80 9.20
CA LYS A 54 18.93 -2.06 9.53
C LYS A 54 19.68 -2.21 8.21
N GLN A 55 20.74 -1.44 8.03
CA GLN A 55 21.68 -1.74 6.96
C GLN A 55 22.30 -3.12 7.22
N PRO A 56 22.51 -3.94 6.17
CA PRO A 56 23.16 -5.22 6.36
C PRO A 56 24.54 -5.01 7.00
N LEU A 57 24.84 -5.75 8.07
CA LEU A 57 26.17 -5.68 8.68
C LEU A 57 27.20 -6.29 7.72
N PRO A 58 28.47 -5.83 7.71
CA PRO A 58 29.52 -6.44 6.87
C PRO A 58 29.69 -7.96 7.09
N GLU A 59 29.33 -8.46 8.28
CA GLU A 59 29.37 -9.88 8.66
C GLU A 59 28.20 -10.71 8.09
N GLN A 60 27.17 -10.09 7.51
CA GLN A 60 26.10 -10.84 6.83
C GLN A 60 26.67 -11.51 5.59
N ARG A 61 26.73 -12.85 5.64
CA ARG A 61 27.27 -13.71 4.57
C ARG A 61 26.59 -13.55 3.20
N ARG A 62 25.37 -12.99 3.14
CA ARG A 62 24.66 -12.68 1.90
C ARG A 62 23.93 -11.34 1.98
N ARG A 63 23.82 -10.66 0.83
CA ARG A 63 22.93 -9.51 0.66
C ARG A 63 21.47 -9.93 0.87
N LEU A 64 20.69 -9.02 1.44
CA LEU A 64 19.25 -9.22 1.62
C LEU A 64 18.52 -8.93 0.32
N ARG A 65 17.49 -9.71 0.01
CA ARG A 65 16.70 -9.61 -1.21
C ARG A 65 15.35 -9.00 -0.90
N ALA A 66 14.93 -8.03 -1.72
CA ALA A 66 13.61 -7.42 -1.63
C ALA A 66 12.84 -7.57 -2.94
N VAL A 67 11.52 -7.67 -2.84
CA VAL A 67 10.61 -7.55 -3.98
C VAL A 67 9.60 -6.44 -3.71
N GLU A 68 9.42 -5.56 -4.69
CA GLU A 68 8.42 -4.50 -4.65
C GLU A 68 7.26 -4.81 -5.61
N LEU A 69 6.04 -4.83 -5.08
CA LEU A 69 4.81 -4.99 -5.84
C LEU A 69 4.21 -3.61 -6.14
N GLY A 70 4.04 -3.29 -7.43
CA GLY A 70 3.51 -2.00 -7.86
C GLY A 70 4.53 -0.88 -7.63
N SER A 71 5.72 -1.03 -8.22
CA SER A 71 6.86 -0.13 -8.02
C SER A 71 6.62 1.28 -8.57
N GLY A 72 5.67 1.44 -9.49
CA GLY A 72 5.37 2.70 -10.13
C GLY A 72 6.60 3.31 -10.80
N ILE A 73 6.98 4.51 -10.37
CA ILE A 73 8.19 5.19 -10.87
C ILE A 73 9.51 4.66 -10.28
N GLY A 74 9.45 3.75 -9.29
CA GLY A 74 10.61 3.04 -8.75
C GLY A 74 11.37 3.73 -7.60
N LEU A 75 10.79 4.75 -6.95
CA LEU A 75 11.45 5.48 -5.86
C LEU A 75 11.91 4.55 -4.73
N THR A 76 11.00 3.72 -4.23
CA THR A 76 11.19 2.82 -3.09
C THR A 76 12.15 1.67 -3.42
N ALA A 77 12.04 1.06 -4.61
CA ALA A 77 13.01 0.10 -5.11
C ALA A 77 14.43 0.67 -5.20
N LEU A 78 14.59 1.88 -5.76
CA LEU A 78 15.90 2.55 -5.85
C LEU A 78 16.48 2.86 -4.46
N VAL A 79 15.64 3.29 -3.52
CA VAL A 79 16.06 3.52 -2.12
C VAL A 79 16.51 2.21 -1.47
N LEU A 80 15.79 1.11 -1.65
CA LEU A 80 16.21 -0.19 -1.12
C LEU A 80 17.55 -0.66 -1.71
N SER A 81 17.73 -0.49 -3.03
CA SER A 81 19.00 -0.79 -3.70
C SER A 81 20.13 0.07 -3.12
N ALA A 82 19.92 1.37 -2.94
CA ALA A 82 20.88 2.28 -2.30
C ALA A 82 21.24 1.87 -0.86
N LEU A 83 20.30 1.25 -0.13
CA LEU A 83 20.51 0.69 1.21
C LEU A 83 21.21 -0.68 1.21
N GLY A 84 21.57 -1.21 0.02
CA GLY A 84 22.36 -2.43 -0.14
C GLY A 84 21.57 -3.70 -0.43
N TYR A 85 20.24 -3.61 -0.59
CA TYR A 85 19.39 -4.76 -0.94
C TYR A 85 19.51 -5.10 -2.43
N ASP A 86 19.44 -6.39 -2.74
CA ASP A 86 19.17 -6.85 -4.10
C ASP A 86 17.65 -6.79 -4.34
N VAL A 87 17.21 -5.96 -5.28
CA VAL A 87 15.80 -5.58 -5.42
C VAL A 87 15.22 -6.09 -6.74
N LEU A 88 14.08 -6.77 -6.65
CA LEU A 88 13.20 -7.01 -7.78
C LEU A 88 12.05 -6.00 -7.75
N ALA A 89 12.12 -4.99 -8.61
CA ALA A 89 11.05 -4.03 -8.82
C ALA A 89 10.04 -4.60 -9.83
N THR A 90 8.76 -4.69 -9.43
CA THR A 90 7.70 -5.24 -10.28
C THR A 90 6.53 -4.30 -10.46
N ASP A 91 5.96 -4.31 -11.66
CA ASP A 91 4.73 -3.59 -12.00
C ASP A 91 4.08 -4.24 -13.24
N THR A 92 2.98 -3.65 -13.71
CA THR A 92 2.37 -3.93 -15.01
C THR A 92 3.34 -3.66 -16.17
N ARG A 93 3.08 -4.30 -17.31
CA ARG A 93 3.85 -4.10 -18.55
C ARG A 93 3.93 -2.64 -18.97
N HIS A 94 2.83 -1.91 -18.86
CA HIS A 94 2.77 -0.50 -19.25
C HIS A 94 3.73 0.33 -18.39
N VAL A 95 3.60 0.28 -17.06
CA VAL A 95 4.44 1.06 -16.12
C VAL A 95 5.91 0.66 -16.23
N CYS A 96 6.20 -0.63 -16.37
CA CYS A 96 7.56 -1.13 -16.57
C CYS A 96 8.24 -0.49 -17.80
N ASN A 97 7.50 -0.36 -18.90
CA ASN A 97 8.01 0.17 -20.16
C ASN A 97 7.98 1.70 -20.26
N SER A 98 7.02 2.36 -19.62
CA SER A 98 6.85 3.81 -19.73
C SER A 98 7.78 4.59 -18.81
N VAL A 99 7.98 4.15 -17.58
CA VAL A 99 8.73 4.93 -16.57
C VAL A 99 9.77 4.12 -15.78
N LEU A 100 9.41 2.92 -15.30
CA LEU A 100 10.20 2.24 -14.27
C LEU A 100 11.59 1.84 -14.75
N ARG A 101 11.70 1.18 -15.92
CA ARG A 101 13.01 0.78 -16.48
C ARG A 101 13.90 1.98 -16.78
N HIS A 102 13.31 3.05 -17.30
CA HIS A 102 14.04 4.29 -17.57
C HIS A 102 14.61 4.89 -16.27
N ASN A 103 13.77 5.05 -15.24
CA ASN A 103 14.19 5.58 -13.96
C ASN A 103 15.27 4.72 -13.30
N VAL A 104 15.15 3.39 -13.36
CA VAL A 104 16.20 2.50 -12.85
C VAL A 104 17.51 2.70 -13.62
N ALA A 105 17.47 2.69 -14.95
CA ALA A 105 18.66 2.84 -15.78
C ALA A 105 19.39 4.18 -15.57
N VAL A 106 18.65 5.28 -15.45
CA VAL A 106 19.21 6.63 -15.23
C VAL A 106 19.84 6.77 -13.85
N ASN A 107 19.30 6.09 -12.82
CA ASN A 107 19.79 6.25 -11.45
C ASN A 107 20.87 5.26 -11.05
N LEU A 108 20.98 4.10 -11.70
CA LEU A 108 21.97 3.07 -11.41
C LEU A 108 23.43 3.61 -11.29
N PRO A 109 23.93 4.45 -12.21
CA PRO A 109 25.29 5.01 -12.10
C PRO A 109 25.48 6.00 -10.93
N HIS A 110 24.39 6.51 -10.36
CA HIS A 110 24.39 7.51 -9.30
C HIS A 110 24.17 6.90 -7.90
N LEU A 111 23.96 5.59 -7.81
CA LEU A 111 23.82 4.88 -6.54
C LEU A 111 25.18 4.69 -5.86
N PRO A 112 25.23 4.56 -4.51
CA PRO A 112 26.47 4.30 -3.80
C PRO A 112 27.12 2.99 -4.26
N ALA A 113 28.45 2.90 -4.17
CA ALA A 113 29.18 1.66 -4.50
C ALA A 113 28.75 0.45 -3.64
N THR A 114 28.14 0.68 -2.48
CA THR A 114 27.58 -0.35 -1.61
C THR A 114 26.18 -0.81 -2.02
N ALA A 115 25.54 -0.15 -2.99
CA ALA A 115 24.21 -0.49 -3.45
C ALA A 115 24.11 -1.96 -3.89
N GLY A 116 22.95 -2.56 -3.66
CA GLY A 116 22.64 -3.88 -4.21
C GLY A 116 22.11 -3.78 -5.63
N SER A 117 21.97 -4.93 -6.28
CA SER A 117 21.43 -5.00 -7.63
C SER A 117 19.95 -4.58 -7.68
N ILE A 118 19.48 -4.10 -8.83
CA ILE A 118 18.05 -3.84 -9.06
C ILE A 118 17.66 -4.37 -10.44
N GLN A 119 16.60 -5.19 -10.46
CA GLN A 119 16.03 -5.77 -11.68
C GLN A 119 14.57 -5.34 -11.82
N VAL A 120 14.12 -5.11 -13.05
CA VAL A 120 12.74 -4.70 -13.34
C VAL A 120 12.03 -5.79 -14.14
N ARG A 121 10.96 -6.35 -13.60
CA ARG A 121 10.18 -7.41 -14.27
C ARG A 121 8.67 -7.17 -14.17
N GLU A 122 7.97 -7.50 -15.24
CA GLU A 122 6.51 -7.45 -15.27
C GLU A 122 5.92 -8.52 -14.34
N LEU A 123 4.94 -8.16 -13.52
CA LEU A 123 4.22 -9.11 -12.66
C LEU A 123 2.73 -8.76 -12.65
N ASP A 124 1.93 -9.58 -13.31
CA ASP A 124 0.46 -9.49 -13.23
C ASP A 124 -0.05 -10.30 -12.03
N TRP A 125 -0.63 -9.61 -11.04
CA TRP A 125 -1.16 -10.26 -9.83
C TRP A 125 -2.34 -11.20 -10.09
N ASN A 126 -2.97 -11.10 -11.27
CA ASN A 126 -4.06 -12.01 -11.67
C ASN A 126 -3.56 -13.38 -12.14
N VAL A 127 -2.25 -13.54 -12.35
CA VAL A 127 -1.65 -14.80 -12.76
C VAL A 127 -1.20 -15.59 -11.53
N ASP A 128 -1.74 -16.81 -11.41
CA ASP A 128 -1.40 -17.74 -10.33
C ASP A 128 0.09 -18.12 -10.34
N SER A 129 0.61 -18.38 -9.13
CA SER A 129 2.06 -18.51 -8.90
C SER A 129 2.69 -19.77 -9.49
N ASP A 130 1.90 -20.80 -9.78
CA ASP A 130 2.32 -22.01 -10.49
C ASP A 130 2.76 -21.72 -11.94
N ARG A 131 2.30 -20.60 -12.50
CA ARG A 131 2.64 -20.14 -13.85
C ARG A 131 3.79 -19.14 -13.88
N TRP A 132 4.41 -18.80 -12.75
CA TRP A 132 5.50 -17.84 -12.71
C TRP A 132 6.78 -18.37 -13.35
N LEU A 133 7.45 -17.52 -14.11
CA LEU A 133 8.60 -17.80 -14.95
C LEU A 133 9.85 -17.13 -14.40
N TRP A 134 10.45 -17.64 -13.32
CA TRP A 134 11.61 -16.98 -12.68
C TRP A 134 12.85 -16.85 -13.57
N ASN A 135 12.95 -17.62 -14.64
CA ASN A 135 14.05 -17.62 -15.61
C ASN A 135 13.92 -16.60 -16.76
N ASN A 136 12.88 -15.77 -16.78
CA ASN A 136 12.68 -14.75 -17.81
C ASN A 136 13.16 -13.36 -17.34
N PRO A 137 14.10 -12.69 -18.03
CA PRO A 137 14.67 -11.41 -17.57
C PRO A 137 13.70 -10.23 -17.59
N MET A 138 12.57 -10.32 -18.32
CA MET A 138 11.65 -9.20 -18.54
C MET A 138 10.35 -9.30 -17.74
N ARG A 139 9.92 -10.51 -17.38
CA ARG A 139 8.60 -10.77 -16.78
C ARG A 139 8.63 -11.97 -15.85
N VAL A 140 7.88 -11.92 -14.77
CA VAL A 140 7.61 -13.04 -13.87
C VAL A 140 6.40 -13.82 -14.36
N THR A 141 5.45 -13.20 -15.04
CA THR A 141 4.25 -13.86 -15.56
C THR A 141 4.32 -14.03 -17.09
N PRO A 142 3.77 -15.11 -17.66
CA PRO A 142 3.71 -15.30 -19.11
C PRO A 142 2.84 -14.21 -19.75
N ASN A 143 3.17 -13.80 -20.98
CA ASN A 143 2.19 -13.13 -21.85
C ASN A 143 1.48 -14.23 -22.64
N GLY A 144 0.20 -14.06 -22.95
CA GLY A 144 -0.62 -15.04 -23.68
C GLY A 144 -0.09 -15.50 -25.06
N ASP A 145 1.05 -14.99 -25.53
CA ASP A 145 1.70 -15.37 -26.79
C ASP A 145 3.03 -16.12 -26.58
N VAL A 146 3.13 -17.26 -27.26
CA VAL A 146 4.23 -18.22 -27.19
C VAL A 146 5.45 -17.75 -27.99
N SER A 147 6.54 -17.44 -27.29
CA SER A 147 7.91 -17.92 -27.57
C SER A 147 8.89 -17.26 -26.58
N ASP A 148 8.94 -17.80 -25.36
CA ASP A 148 9.95 -17.41 -24.37
C ASP A 148 11.31 -17.99 -24.77
N LYS A 149 12.03 -17.31 -25.68
CA LYS A 149 13.46 -17.59 -25.88
C LYS A 149 14.24 -17.02 -24.70
N CYS A 150 14.50 -17.88 -23.71
CA CYS A 150 15.39 -17.61 -22.58
C CYS A 150 16.83 -17.44 -23.09
N GLY A 151 17.32 -16.21 -23.13
CA GLY A 151 18.66 -15.86 -23.65
C GLY A 151 19.68 -15.44 -22.60
N THR A 152 19.34 -15.48 -21.31
CA THR A 152 20.21 -15.07 -20.20
C THR A 152 20.45 -16.24 -19.26
N ASN A 153 21.67 -16.38 -18.73
CA ASN A 153 21.96 -17.36 -17.69
C ASN A 153 21.01 -17.14 -16.51
N ALA A 154 20.10 -18.09 -16.26
CA ALA A 154 19.09 -17.99 -15.21
C ALA A 154 19.67 -17.79 -13.80
N GLN A 155 20.97 -18.01 -13.62
CA GLN A 155 21.69 -17.85 -12.36
C GLN A 155 21.81 -16.39 -11.88
N ASP A 156 21.71 -15.41 -12.78
CA ASP A 156 21.84 -13.98 -12.43
C ASP A 156 20.49 -13.30 -12.13
N LEU A 157 19.36 -13.98 -12.37
CA LEU A 157 18.04 -13.39 -12.17
C LEU A 157 17.60 -13.48 -10.71
N LEU A 158 17.12 -12.35 -10.19
CA LEU A 158 16.53 -12.32 -8.85
C LEU A 158 15.22 -13.10 -8.85
N ALA A 159 15.16 -14.04 -7.92
CA ALA A 159 14.03 -14.91 -7.64
C ALA A 159 13.97 -15.14 -6.12
N PRO A 160 12.84 -15.68 -5.61
CA PRO A 160 12.75 -16.07 -4.22
C PRO A 160 13.87 -17.04 -3.81
N PRO A 161 14.22 -17.09 -2.52
CA PRO A 161 13.55 -16.45 -1.38
C PRO A 161 13.81 -14.94 -1.28
N PHE A 162 12.81 -14.19 -0.81
CA PHE A 162 12.92 -12.77 -0.49
C PHE A 162 12.92 -12.57 1.01
N ASP A 163 13.70 -11.60 1.51
CA ASP A 163 13.73 -11.21 2.92
C ASP A 163 12.71 -10.11 3.24
N LEU A 164 12.34 -9.35 2.21
CA LEU A 164 11.47 -8.19 2.30
C LEU A 164 10.50 -8.16 1.11
N ILE A 165 9.21 -8.05 1.39
CA ILE A 165 8.16 -7.77 0.41
C ILE A 165 7.62 -6.38 0.72
N ILE A 166 7.63 -5.47 -0.24
CA ILE A 166 7.06 -4.13 -0.06
C ILE A 166 6.00 -3.80 -1.12
N ALA A 167 5.10 -2.90 -0.77
CA ALA A 167 4.17 -2.25 -1.70
C ALA A 167 3.79 -0.87 -1.16
N SER A 168 3.45 0.05 -2.05
CA SER A 168 2.93 1.37 -1.68
C SER A 168 1.80 1.83 -2.58
N ASP A 169 0.68 2.27 -1.99
CA ASP A 169 -0.49 2.81 -2.69
C ASP A 169 -1.06 1.88 -3.78
N THR A 170 -1.02 0.56 -3.55
CA THR A 170 -1.49 -0.47 -4.49
C THR A 170 -2.95 -0.90 -4.27
N LEU A 171 -3.53 -0.57 -3.13
CA LEU A 171 -4.90 -0.96 -2.74
C LEU A 171 -5.87 0.20 -2.94
N TYR A 172 -6.19 0.50 -4.21
CA TYR A 172 -7.11 1.57 -4.59
C TYR A 172 -8.36 1.09 -5.32
N ASP A 173 -8.43 -0.21 -5.66
CA ASP A 173 -9.55 -0.85 -6.34
C ASP A 173 -9.83 -2.21 -5.68
N VAL A 174 -11.10 -2.50 -5.39
CA VAL A 174 -11.55 -3.74 -4.73
C VAL A 174 -11.12 -4.98 -5.50
N SER A 175 -11.10 -4.91 -6.83
CA SER A 175 -10.69 -6.02 -7.71
C SER A 175 -9.23 -6.42 -7.53
N LEU A 176 -8.38 -5.51 -7.05
CA LEU A 176 -6.94 -5.76 -6.86
C LEU A 176 -6.62 -6.44 -5.53
N VAL A 177 -7.50 -6.33 -4.53
CA VAL A 177 -7.25 -6.81 -3.15
C VAL A 177 -6.88 -8.29 -3.11
N GLN A 178 -7.71 -9.14 -3.72
CA GLN A 178 -7.50 -10.60 -3.71
C GLN A 178 -6.27 -11.01 -4.53
N PRO A 179 -6.11 -10.58 -5.81
CA PRO A 179 -4.87 -10.82 -6.58
C PRO A 179 -3.59 -10.38 -5.85
N PHE A 180 -3.59 -9.19 -5.25
CA PHE A 180 -2.46 -8.65 -4.51
C PHE A 180 -2.07 -9.55 -3.34
N PHE A 181 -3.02 -9.91 -2.46
CA PHE A 181 -2.71 -10.72 -1.29
C PHE A 181 -2.42 -12.19 -1.62
N ARG A 182 -2.96 -12.73 -2.72
CA ARG A 182 -2.51 -14.03 -3.26
C ARG A 182 -1.04 -13.98 -3.67
N THR A 183 -0.62 -12.92 -4.37
CA THR A 183 0.77 -12.69 -4.77
C THR A 183 1.70 -12.59 -3.56
N VAL A 184 1.34 -11.80 -2.54
CA VAL A 184 2.11 -11.69 -1.29
C VAL A 184 2.27 -13.06 -0.60
N ARG A 185 1.19 -13.85 -0.53
CA ARG A 185 1.21 -15.19 0.08
C ARG A 185 2.14 -16.14 -0.69
N ALA A 186 2.09 -16.14 -2.03
CA ALA A 186 2.94 -16.99 -2.86
C ALA A 186 4.43 -16.63 -2.75
N LEU A 187 4.77 -15.34 -2.78
CA LEU A 187 6.15 -14.86 -2.58
C LEU A 187 6.69 -15.28 -1.20
N ALA A 188 5.87 -15.20 -0.16
CA ALA A 188 6.28 -15.64 1.16
C ALA A 188 6.43 -17.16 1.29
N ALA A 189 5.53 -17.94 0.67
CA ALA A 189 5.57 -19.40 0.70
C ALA A 189 6.87 -19.96 0.10
N SER A 190 7.35 -19.40 -1.01
CA SER A 190 8.61 -19.79 -1.65
C SER A 190 9.85 -19.58 -0.77
N THR A 191 9.76 -18.72 0.27
CA THR A 191 10.85 -18.52 1.23
C THR A 191 10.94 -19.65 2.25
N HIS A 192 9.79 -20.21 2.63
CA HIS A 192 9.71 -21.30 3.60
C HIS A 192 10.35 -22.61 3.13
N GLU A 193 10.28 -22.91 1.84
CA GLU A 193 10.86 -24.13 1.26
C GLU A 193 12.38 -24.18 1.40
N THR A 194 13.01 -23.03 1.65
CA THR A 194 14.46 -22.89 1.80
C THR A 194 14.95 -22.91 3.26
N GLY A 195 14.04 -23.04 4.24
CA GLY A 195 14.36 -22.98 5.67
C GLY A 195 14.78 -21.58 6.17
N GLN A 196 14.61 -20.55 5.34
CA GLN A 196 14.93 -19.16 5.70
C GLN A 196 13.87 -18.52 6.60
N PRO A 197 14.22 -17.47 7.37
CA PRO A 197 13.25 -16.70 8.15
C PRO A 197 12.11 -16.15 7.27
N LYS A 198 10.93 -15.99 7.86
CA LYS A 198 9.77 -15.37 7.19
C LYS A 198 10.14 -13.97 6.68
N PRO A 199 9.77 -13.61 5.44
CA PRO A 199 9.98 -12.26 4.95
C PRO A 199 9.23 -11.25 5.81
N LEU A 200 9.83 -10.07 6.00
CA LEU A 200 9.08 -8.90 6.46
C LEU A 200 8.20 -8.42 5.31
N PHE A 201 6.91 -8.22 5.55
CA PHE A 201 6.00 -7.54 4.63
C PHE A 201 5.74 -6.12 5.12
N LEU A 202 5.96 -5.12 4.26
CA LEU A 202 5.62 -3.72 4.51
C LEU A 202 4.64 -3.22 3.45
N LEU A 203 3.56 -2.59 3.88
CA LEU A 203 2.56 -1.99 3.02
C LEU A 203 2.35 -0.54 3.43
N ALA A 204 2.66 0.41 2.56
CA ALA A 204 2.30 1.80 2.75
C ALA A 204 1.05 2.16 1.94
N LEU A 205 0.17 2.97 2.49
CA LEU A 205 -1.03 3.43 1.78
C LEU A 205 -1.54 4.74 2.34
N GLU A 206 -2.21 5.53 1.51
CA GLU A 206 -3.04 6.65 1.92
C GLU A 206 -4.51 6.21 2.07
N ARG A 207 -5.14 6.49 3.22
CA ARG A 207 -6.55 6.16 3.51
C ARG A 207 -7.56 7.06 2.78
N ARG A 208 -7.57 6.98 1.45
CA ARG A 208 -8.49 7.74 0.58
C ARG A 208 -9.92 7.21 0.64
N ASP A 209 -10.07 5.90 0.69
CA ASP A 209 -11.33 5.20 0.94
C ASP A 209 -11.17 4.34 2.20
N PRO A 210 -11.60 4.83 3.38
CA PRO A 210 -11.45 4.09 4.62
C PRO A 210 -12.12 2.72 4.61
N GLN A 211 -13.25 2.57 3.91
CA GLN A 211 -13.98 1.30 3.88
C GLN A 211 -13.23 0.26 3.06
N LEU A 212 -12.82 0.63 1.83
CA LEU A 212 -12.01 -0.26 0.98
C LEU A 212 -10.73 -0.68 1.69
N ILE A 213 -10.03 0.27 2.32
CA ILE A 213 -8.78 -0.03 3.03
C ILE A 213 -9.01 -0.97 4.21
N ASP A 214 -10.06 -0.76 5.02
CA ASP A 214 -10.36 -1.63 6.15
C ASP A 214 -10.71 -3.06 5.68
N GLU A 215 -11.52 -3.19 4.63
CA GLU A 215 -11.87 -4.48 4.02
C GLU A 215 -10.64 -5.16 3.39
N ALA A 216 -9.77 -4.40 2.73
CA ALA A 216 -8.54 -4.92 2.15
C ALA A 216 -7.55 -5.40 3.23
N LEU A 217 -7.31 -4.60 4.27
CA LEU A 217 -6.44 -4.99 5.38
C LEU A 217 -6.97 -6.24 6.12
N ALA A 218 -8.29 -6.40 6.21
CA ALA A 218 -8.92 -7.61 6.76
C ALA A 218 -8.68 -8.87 5.90
N CYS A 219 -8.44 -8.69 4.59
CA CYS A 219 -8.09 -9.77 3.67
C CYS A 219 -6.60 -10.16 3.68
N ALA A 220 -5.76 -9.44 4.45
CA ALA A 220 -4.32 -9.70 4.48
C ALA A 220 -4.03 -11.16 4.90
N PRO A 221 -3.04 -11.83 4.27
CA PRO A 221 -2.74 -13.23 4.55
C PRO A 221 -2.12 -13.44 5.93
N VAL A 222 -1.83 -12.36 6.67
CA VAL A 222 -1.30 -12.35 8.02
C VAL A 222 -1.77 -11.13 8.81
N PRO A 223 -1.72 -11.20 10.16
CA PRO A 223 -1.93 -10.02 11.00
C PRO A 223 -0.96 -8.90 10.61
N LEU A 224 -1.53 -7.74 10.27
CA LEU A 224 -0.78 -6.52 10.02
C LEU A 224 -0.87 -5.61 11.24
N ALA A 225 0.29 -5.13 11.68
CA ALA A 225 0.37 -4.11 12.72
C ALA A 225 0.75 -2.78 12.07
N GLN A 226 -0.02 -1.73 12.35
CA GLN A 226 0.36 -0.39 11.93
C GLN A 226 1.65 0.04 12.63
N VAL A 227 2.60 0.56 11.86
CA VAL A 227 3.78 1.23 12.39
C VAL A 227 3.32 2.47 13.15
N PRO A 228 3.75 2.69 14.40
CA PRO A 228 3.35 3.87 15.15
C PRO A 228 3.68 5.16 14.39
N ILE A 229 2.70 6.06 14.27
CA ILE A 229 2.82 7.33 13.55
C ILE A 229 4.03 8.16 14.02
N LYS A 230 4.38 8.08 15.30
CA LYS A 230 5.56 8.73 15.89
C LYS A 230 6.88 8.25 15.27
N LYS A 231 6.97 6.98 14.86
CA LYS A 231 8.16 6.45 14.17
C LYS A 231 8.27 6.96 12.73
N VAL A 232 7.15 7.08 12.04
CA VAL A 232 7.08 7.65 10.69
C VAL A 232 7.49 9.12 10.74
N ARG A 233 6.90 9.90 11.66
CA ARG A 233 7.26 11.32 11.88
C ARG A 233 8.75 11.52 12.14
N ARG A 234 9.36 10.70 13.02
CA ARG A 234 10.82 10.76 13.27
C ARG A 234 11.65 10.50 12.02
N ALA A 235 11.19 9.64 11.10
CA ALA A 235 11.90 9.42 9.84
C ALA A 235 11.85 10.65 8.93
N LEU A 236 10.69 11.32 8.84
CA LEU A 236 10.54 12.59 8.12
C LEU A 236 11.42 13.69 8.73
N GLU A 237 11.41 13.83 10.06
CA GLU A 237 12.25 14.81 10.78
C GLU A 237 13.75 14.57 10.53
N ARG A 238 14.21 13.31 10.60
CA ARG A 238 15.60 12.94 10.29
C ARG A 238 15.98 13.19 8.83
N ALA A 239 15.01 13.08 7.92
CA ALA A 239 15.18 13.45 6.52
C ALA A 239 15.17 14.97 6.27
N GLY A 240 14.95 15.79 7.32
CA GLY A 240 14.84 17.23 7.20
C GLY A 240 13.54 17.69 6.52
N ILE A 241 12.52 16.83 6.44
CA ILE A 241 11.21 17.16 5.88
C ILE A 241 10.43 18.03 6.86
N ARG A 242 9.89 19.15 6.36
CA ARG A 242 9.15 20.16 7.13
C ARG A 242 7.68 20.30 6.71
N TRP A 243 7.08 19.22 6.23
CA TRP A 243 5.68 19.20 5.84
C TRP A 243 4.76 19.40 7.04
N GLU A 244 3.60 19.99 6.81
CA GLU A 244 2.54 20.08 7.80
C GLU A 244 1.95 18.69 8.07
N THR A 245 1.23 18.51 9.18
CA THR A 245 0.60 17.20 9.45
C THR A 245 -0.49 16.88 8.43
N SER A 246 -1.18 17.90 7.92
CA SER A 246 -2.18 17.82 6.84
C SER A 246 -1.60 17.28 5.53
N ASP A 247 -0.35 17.59 5.20
CA ASP A 247 0.30 17.17 3.95
C ASP A 247 0.42 15.64 3.81
N TRP A 248 0.31 14.90 4.91
CA TRP A 248 0.43 13.45 4.94
C TRP A 248 -0.56 12.77 5.89
N GLU A 249 -1.64 13.48 6.20
CA GLU A 249 -2.74 12.92 6.96
C GLU A 249 -3.31 11.70 6.22
N GLY A 250 -3.60 10.63 6.97
CA GLY A 250 -4.13 9.39 6.41
C GLY A 250 -3.09 8.46 5.77
N VAL A 251 -1.81 8.83 5.70
CA VAL A 251 -0.77 7.91 5.23
C VAL A 251 -0.33 6.98 6.36
N GLU A 252 -0.36 5.68 6.07
CA GLU A 252 -0.08 4.61 7.01
C GLU A 252 1.00 3.68 6.48
N ILE A 253 1.78 3.10 7.40
CA ILE A 253 2.67 1.98 7.08
C ILE A 253 2.24 0.81 7.95
N TRP A 254 1.99 -0.33 7.33
CA TRP A 254 1.60 -1.58 7.96
C TRP A 254 2.73 -2.58 7.80
N LYS A 255 2.92 -3.43 8.82
CA LYS A 255 3.93 -4.48 8.80
C LYS A 255 3.38 -5.83 9.25
N GLY A 256 3.84 -6.91 8.63
CA GLY A 256 3.50 -8.27 9.00
C GLY A 256 4.60 -9.27 8.63
N TYR A 257 4.42 -10.53 9.03
CA TYR A 257 5.33 -11.63 8.70
C TYR A 257 4.52 -12.79 8.11
N PRO A 258 4.31 -12.81 6.78
CA PRO A 258 3.58 -13.87 6.10
C PRO A 258 4.07 -15.28 6.46
N SER A 259 3.15 -16.23 6.66
CA SER A 259 3.48 -17.65 6.87
C SER A 259 2.65 -18.57 5.98
N ARG A 260 3.00 -19.87 5.94
CA ARG A 260 2.11 -20.92 5.39
C ARG A 260 0.71 -20.85 6.05
N SER A 261 -0.28 -21.34 5.31
CA SER A 261 -1.73 -21.31 5.54
C SER A 261 -2.21 -21.86 6.91
N PRO A 262 -3.50 -21.68 7.27
CA PRO A 262 -4.05 -21.86 8.63
C PRO A 262 -4.18 -23.31 9.16
N GLU A 263 -3.72 -24.34 8.45
CA GLU A 263 -4.02 -25.75 8.80
C GLU A 263 -3.10 -26.36 9.88
N ASP A 264 -2.04 -25.66 10.29
CA ASP A 264 -1.02 -26.18 11.23
C ASP A 264 -1.21 -25.76 12.70
N THR A 265 -2.39 -25.27 13.10
CA THR A 265 -2.71 -25.13 14.54
C THR A 265 -3.05 -26.45 15.23
N SER A 266 -3.02 -27.58 14.51
CA SER A 266 -3.32 -28.92 15.03
C SER A 266 -2.13 -29.64 15.69
N SER A 267 -0.95 -29.03 15.80
CA SER A 267 0.19 -29.61 16.52
C SER A 267 0.82 -28.66 17.54
N LEU A 268 0.05 -28.34 18.59
CA LEU A 268 0.64 -27.93 19.86
C LEU A 268 1.09 -29.19 20.62
N PRO A 269 2.36 -29.30 21.06
CA PRO A 269 2.75 -30.36 21.97
C PRO A 269 2.01 -30.21 23.29
N SER A 270 1.52 -31.32 23.82
CA SER A 270 0.74 -31.43 25.06
C SER A 270 1.41 -30.69 26.22
N LEU A 271 0.84 -29.54 26.61
CA LEU A 271 1.08 -28.96 27.92
C LEU A 271 0.00 -29.46 28.89
N SER A 272 0.51 -30.11 29.93
CA SER A 272 -0.15 -30.75 31.07
C SER A 272 -1.49 -30.16 31.52
N THR A 273 -2.44 -31.07 31.72
CA THR A 273 -3.82 -30.94 32.18
C THR A 273 -3.95 -30.27 33.56
N THR A 274 -3.83 -28.94 33.67
CA THR A 274 -4.10 -28.31 34.98
C THR A 274 -4.98 -27.07 34.99
N ILE A 275 -5.32 -26.41 33.88
CA ILE A 275 -6.20 -25.23 33.99
C ILE A 275 -7.24 -25.19 32.86
N LEU A 276 -8.25 -26.06 33.00
CA LEU A 276 -9.60 -25.81 32.49
C LEU A 276 -10.57 -25.89 33.67
N LEU A 277 -10.57 -24.86 34.51
CA LEU A 277 -11.74 -24.50 35.29
C LEU A 277 -11.64 -23.02 35.64
N LEU A 278 -12.66 -22.26 35.22
CA LEU A 278 -13.13 -20.95 35.69
C LEU A 278 -13.52 -20.03 34.51
N LEU A 279 -14.46 -20.50 33.70
CA LEU A 279 -15.59 -19.67 33.29
C LEU A 279 -16.50 -19.56 34.51
N THR A 280 -16.40 -18.45 35.23
CA THR A 280 -17.50 -17.67 35.85
C THR A 280 -16.89 -16.78 36.92
N CYS A 281 -16.67 -15.50 36.60
CA CYS A 281 -16.70 -14.48 37.63
C CYS A 281 -16.98 -13.11 37.01
N THR A 282 -18.16 -12.63 37.32
CA THR A 282 -18.53 -11.23 37.40
C THR A 282 -17.51 -10.44 38.23
N HIS A 283 -17.20 -9.22 37.77
CA HIS A 283 -16.40 -8.16 38.42
C HIS A 283 -14.89 -8.36 38.58
N CYS A 284 -14.12 -7.57 37.81
CA CYS A 284 -13.15 -6.63 38.38
C CYS A 284 -12.85 -5.49 37.36
N ILE A 285 -13.08 -4.27 37.82
CA ILE A 285 -12.85 -2.99 37.15
C ILE A 285 -11.34 -2.64 37.22
N PRO A 286 -10.79 -1.90 36.24
CA PRO A 286 -9.95 -0.76 36.59
C PRO A 286 -10.56 0.54 36.10
N SER A 287 -10.69 1.46 37.05
CA SER A 287 -11.24 2.80 36.92
C SER A 287 -10.35 3.66 36.04
N ASN A 288 -10.86 4.03 34.88
CA ASN A 288 -10.57 5.32 34.28
C ASN A 288 -11.92 5.94 33.94
N THR A 289 -12.24 7.06 34.58
CA THR A 289 -13.45 7.85 34.40
C THR A 289 -13.52 8.35 32.95
N MET A 290 -14.00 7.49 32.05
CA MET A 290 -14.40 7.91 30.71
C MET A 290 -15.77 8.54 30.80
N ALA A 291 -15.86 9.80 30.40
CA ALA A 291 -17.12 10.49 30.15
C ALA A 291 -18.08 9.57 29.37
N ALA A 292 -19.36 9.58 29.75
CA ALA A 292 -20.39 8.74 29.16
C ALA A 292 -20.31 8.76 27.62
N LYS A 293 -20.07 7.58 27.01
CA LYS A 293 -19.99 7.46 25.55
C LYS A 293 -21.39 7.72 24.99
N LYS A 294 -21.53 8.77 24.16
CA LYS A 294 -22.77 9.07 23.45
C LYS A 294 -23.22 7.87 22.60
N ARG A 295 -24.53 7.62 22.56
CA ARG A 295 -25.16 6.50 21.86
C ARG A 295 -25.77 6.94 20.53
N CYS A 296 -25.83 6.00 19.60
CA CYS A 296 -26.40 6.20 18.27
C CYS A 296 -27.84 6.73 18.38
N GLN A 297 -28.15 7.79 17.63
CA GLN A 297 -29.45 8.47 17.67
C GLN A 297 -30.37 8.01 16.52
N LEU A 298 -30.30 6.71 16.16
CA LEU A 298 -31.18 6.15 15.14
C LEU A 298 -32.63 6.15 15.64
N GLN A 299 -33.53 6.80 14.91
CA GLN A 299 -34.97 6.77 15.17
C GLN A 299 -35.61 5.65 14.33
N ALA A 300 -35.57 4.42 14.85
CA ALA A 300 -36.20 3.24 14.27
C ALA A 300 -37.01 2.50 15.34
N GLU A 301 -37.88 1.57 14.93
CA GLU A 301 -38.67 0.73 15.85
C GLU A 301 -37.79 -0.03 16.86
N THR A 302 -36.55 -0.36 16.46
CA THR A 302 -35.52 -0.91 17.35
C THR A 302 -34.39 0.10 17.56
N PRO A 303 -34.18 0.60 18.80
CA PRO A 303 -33.14 1.60 19.07
C PRO A 303 -31.73 0.99 19.00
N CYS A 304 -30.80 1.71 18.38
CA CYS A 304 -29.40 1.28 18.28
C CYS A 304 -28.60 1.67 19.53
N ASN A 305 -28.07 0.69 20.25
CA ASN A 305 -27.27 0.90 21.48
C ASN A 305 -25.76 1.08 21.24
N SER A 306 -25.33 1.11 19.98
CA SER A 306 -23.92 1.25 19.60
C SER A 306 -23.38 2.65 19.92
N ALA A 307 -22.07 2.75 20.13
CA ALA A 307 -21.40 4.01 20.42
C ALA A 307 -21.28 4.89 19.15
N VAL A 308 -21.44 6.21 19.33
CA VAL A 308 -21.24 7.21 18.27
C VAL A 308 -19.76 7.31 17.89
N LEU A 309 -19.48 7.48 16.59
CA LEU A 309 -18.13 7.84 16.12
C LEU A 309 -17.84 9.32 16.38
N ARG A 310 -16.76 9.64 17.10
CA ARG A 310 -16.49 11.03 17.55
C ARG A 310 -16.19 12.04 16.44
N ILE A 311 -15.70 11.58 15.29
CA ILE A 311 -15.25 12.46 14.19
C ILE A 311 -16.24 12.45 13.02
N VAL A 312 -16.73 11.26 12.63
CA VAL A 312 -17.62 11.06 11.47
C VAL A 312 -19.01 10.55 11.85
N GLY A 313 -19.37 10.61 13.13
CA GLY A 313 -20.68 10.16 13.60
C GLY A 313 -21.78 11.19 13.43
N GLN A 314 -21.47 12.48 13.27
CA GLN A 314 -22.49 13.50 13.08
C GLN A 314 -22.89 13.60 11.60
N CYS A 315 -24.18 13.39 11.30
CA CYS A 315 -24.70 13.62 9.96
C CYS A 315 -24.71 15.13 9.66
N PRO A 316 -24.11 15.60 8.55
CA PRO A 316 -24.03 17.03 8.25
C PRO A 316 -25.39 17.66 7.92
N HIS A 317 -26.40 16.84 7.59
CA HIS A 317 -27.72 17.31 7.17
C HIS A 317 -28.71 17.44 8.35
N CYS A 318 -28.87 16.36 9.13
CA CYS A 318 -29.79 16.33 10.28
C CYS A 318 -29.12 16.67 11.62
N ARG A 319 -27.77 16.74 11.66
CA ARG A 319 -26.94 17.04 12.84
C ARG A 319 -27.03 16.03 14.00
N SER A 320 -27.78 14.94 13.82
CA SER A 320 -27.82 13.80 14.74
C SER A 320 -26.53 12.98 14.69
N GLU A 321 -26.26 12.26 15.78
CA GLU A 321 -25.02 11.50 15.99
C GLU A 321 -25.24 9.98 15.89
N PHE A 322 -24.42 9.28 15.11
CA PHE A 322 -24.61 7.88 14.73
C PHE A 322 -23.34 7.02 14.93
N CYS A 323 -23.55 5.71 15.05
CA CYS A 323 -22.49 4.71 15.04
C CYS A 323 -22.00 4.41 13.62
N GLY A 324 -20.96 3.60 13.48
CA GLY A 324 -20.39 3.24 12.18
C GLY A 324 -21.39 2.68 11.17
N ALA A 325 -22.38 1.90 11.61
CA ALA A 325 -23.39 1.32 10.73
C ALA A 325 -24.42 2.35 10.22
N HIS A 326 -24.79 3.34 11.05
CA HIS A 326 -25.88 4.29 10.75
C HIS A 326 -25.40 5.70 10.37
N ARG A 327 -24.09 5.90 10.15
CA ARG A 327 -23.52 7.23 9.89
C ARG A 327 -23.90 7.86 8.55
N LEU A 328 -24.26 7.05 7.55
CA LEU A 328 -24.65 7.53 6.23
C LEU A 328 -26.12 7.98 6.21
N PRO A 329 -26.48 9.07 5.51
CA PRO A 329 -27.86 9.56 5.38
C PRO A 329 -28.89 8.48 5.03
N GLU A 330 -28.50 7.53 4.18
CA GLU A 330 -29.32 6.41 3.72
C GLU A 330 -29.56 5.39 4.84
N HIS A 331 -28.58 5.18 5.73
CA HIS A 331 -28.63 4.14 6.77
C HIS A 331 -29.41 4.55 8.02
N HIS A 332 -29.77 5.83 8.15
CA HIS A 332 -30.62 6.31 9.24
C HIS A 332 -31.90 6.98 8.76
N ASN A 333 -32.26 6.83 7.48
CA ASN A 333 -33.40 7.50 6.85
C ASN A 333 -33.41 9.00 7.16
N CYS A 334 -32.32 9.69 6.80
CA CYS A 334 -32.18 11.12 7.08
C CYS A 334 -33.41 11.89 6.57
N ASN A 335 -34.01 12.71 7.42
CA ASN A 335 -35.12 13.58 7.06
C ASN A 335 -34.81 14.65 5.99
N LYS A 336 -33.55 14.76 5.55
CA LYS A 336 -33.07 15.65 4.49
C LYS A 336 -32.41 14.88 3.34
N LEU A 337 -32.72 13.59 3.21
CA LEU A 337 -32.11 12.74 2.19
C LEU A 337 -32.47 13.19 0.76
N GLU A 338 -33.69 13.67 0.55
CA GLU A 338 -34.13 14.20 -0.75
C GLU A 338 -33.36 15.46 -1.14
N ASP A 339 -33.23 16.44 -0.22
CA ASP A 339 -32.42 17.63 -0.43
C ASP A 339 -30.95 17.29 -0.72
N CYS A 340 -30.40 16.29 0.00
CA CYS A 340 -29.04 15.80 -0.21
C CYS A 340 -28.86 15.23 -1.63
N ARG A 341 -29.83 14.43 -2.10
CA ARG A 341 -29.82 13.86 -3.45
C ARG A 341 -29.93 14.96 -4.51
N GLN A 342 -30.80 15.94 -4.33
CA GLN A 342 -30.96 17.05 -5.27
C GLN A 342 -29.68 17.90 -5.35
N GLN A 343 -29.06 18.23 -4.21
CA GLN A 343 -27.80 18.98 -4.20
C GLN A 343 -26.63 18.20 -4.82
N ALA A 344 -26.59 16.88 -4.71
CA ALA A 344 -25.61 16.06 -5.39
C ALA A 344 -25.86 16.03 -6.91
N PHE A 345 -27.14 15.91 -7.31
CA PHE A 345 -27.54 15.96 -8.71
C PHE A 345 -27.17 17.29 -9.37
N ASP A 346 -27.49 18.42 -8.73
CA ASP A 346 -27.22 19.76 -9.28
C ASP A 346 -25.72 20.03 -9.42
N ARG A 347 -24.90 19.56 -8.46
CA ARG A 347 -23.43 19.65 -8.54
C ARG A 347 -22.87 18.84 -9.69
N ASN A 348 -23.35 17.61 -9.87
CA ASN A 348 -22.91 16.75 -10.98
C ASN A 348 -23.36 17.32 -12.33
N LYS A 349 -24.58 17.85 -12.42
CA LYS A 349 -25.10 18.53 -13.60
C LYS A 349 -24.24 19.73 -13.98
N ALA A 350 -23.95 20.61 -13.02
CA ALA A 350 -23.12 21.79 -13.26
C ALA A 350 -21.71 21.41 -13.73
N LYS A 351 -21.12 20.36 -13.15
CA LYS A 351 -19.82 19.84 -13.57
C LYS A 351 -19.85 19.35 -15.02
N LEU A 352 -20.82 18.51 -15.38
CA LEU A 352 -20.98 17.99 -16.74
C LEU A 352 -21.24 19.10 -17.77
N GLU A 353 -22.00 20.12 -17.40
CA GLU A 353 -22.26 21.28 -18.26
C GLU A 353 -20.97 22.10 -18.49
N SER A 354 -20.13 22.25 -17.46
CA SER A 354 -18.84 22.96 -17.56
C SER A 354 -17.78 22.22 -18.39
N GLU A 355 -17.88 20.89 -18.46
CA GLU A 355 -16.95 20.01 -19.19
C GLU A 355 -17.42 19.72 -20.63
N ARG A 356 -18.53 20.33 -21.08
CA ARG A 356 -19.09 20.07 -22.42
C ARG A 356 -18.23 20.71 -23.51
N THR A 357 -17.56 19.89 -24.32
CA THR A 357 -16.81 20.33 -25.51
C THR A 357 -17.72 20.94 -26.58
N VAL A 358 -17.38 22.12 -27.09
CA VAL A 358 -18.07 22.78 -28.20
C VAL A 358 -17.32 22.49 -29.50
N ALA A 359 -17.98 21.88 -30.49
CA ALA A 359 -17.37 21.62 -31.80
C ALA A 359 -17.08 22.95 -32.53
N SER A 360 -15.85 23.16 -33.00
CA SER A 360 -15.52 24.32 -33.81
C SER A 360 -16.14 24.18 -35.20
N LYS A 361 -16.91 25.19 -35.64
CA LYS A 361 -17.40 25.26 -37.02
C LYS A 361 -16.21 25.41 -37.97
N MET A 362 -15.93 24.37 -38.77
CA MET A 362 -15.04 24.50 -39.92
C MET A 362 -15.74 25.37 -40.98
N ALA A 363 -15.18 26.55 -41.25
CA ALA A 363 -15.60 27.36 -42.39
C ALA A 363 -15.02 26.75 -43.66
N THR A 364 -15.89 26.24 -44.54
CA THR A 364 -15.52 25.80 -45.89
C THR A 364 -15.16 27.01 -46.75
N ALA A 365 -13.98 26.95 -47.36
CA ALA A 365 -13.41 27.94 -48.27
C ALA A 365 -14.14 27.99 -49.62
#